data_AF-A0A425CC16-F1
#
_entry.id   AF-A0A425CC16-F1
#
_cell.length_a   1.000
_cell.length_b   1.000
_cell.length_c   1.000
_cell.angle_alpha   90.00
_cell.angle_beta   90.00
_cell.angle_gamma   90.00
#
_symmetry.space_group_name_H-M   'P 1'
#
loop_
_entity.id
_entity.type
_entity.pdbx_description
1 polymer ?
#
loop_
_entity_poly.entity_id
_entity_poly.type
_entity_poly.pdbx_seq_one_letter_code
_entity_poly.pdbx_strand_id
1 'polypeptide(L)'
;MMRKGRALRERYGDLLDQNVKQEDVYVLSSSVPRTIESVQCLLRGFFHDSDDNEQRYTIPQFYVHTYEHNVLAPMHPQQVFNEIELIVHDDVLNLRSQEEQDATKKLALHLRECLGIPDDQLLSWTALRDTLTCRQAHGWPFPEGVDRKIFEQIEAYDTWLWQRLYHRKDFCYGAFKDGVKEVYSFVKAVVEKKHTAKLSFFSAHDNSIVALVGALQIEVGSQLPKYGTTLALEVYEDETTGNYFITPRYENEVVSFAGHTHDPLCPFSHFESLALDFLHPKETLSIEAR
;
A
#
# COMPACT_ATOMS: atom_id res chain seq x y z
N MET A 1 10.88 3.94 -10.69
CA MET A 1 10.34 2.59 -10.95
C MET A 1 11.24 1.66 -11.76
N MET A 2 12.01 2.10 -12.77
CA MET A 2 12.91 1.19 -13.52
C MET A 2 13.87 0.36 -12.65
N ARG A 3 14.52 0.98 -11.65
CA ARG A 3 15.36 0.25 -10.68
C ARG A 3 14.58 -0.83 -9.92
N LYS A 4 13.32 -0.56 -9.57
CA LYS A 4 12.44 -1.54 -8.91
C LYS A 4 12.11 -2.69 -9.85
N GLY A 5 11.83 -2.40 -11.12
CA GLY A 5 11.65 -3.41 -12.17
C GLY A 5 12.84 -4.36 -12.30
N ARG A 6 14.07 -3.83 -12.32
CA ARG A 6 15.29 -4.66 -12.35
C ARG A 6 15.42 -5.56 -11.13
N ALA A 7 15.22 -5.01 -9.92
CA ALA A 7 15.27 -5.80 -8.69
C ALA A 7 14.20 -6.91 -8.65
N LEU A 8 13.00 -6.64 -9.19
CA LEU A 8 11.95 -7.66 -9.31
C LEU A 8 12.30 -8.71 -10.37
N ARG A 9 12.98 -8.35 -11.45
CA ARG A 9 13.49 -9.30 -12.46
C ARG A 9 14.53 -10.24 -11.85
N GLU A 10 15.46 -9.71 -11.05
CA GLU A 10 16.45 -10.53 -10.33
C GLU A 10 15.78 -11.57 -9.42
N ARG A 11 14.63 -11.24 -8.86
CA ARG A 11 13.91 -12.12 -7.92
C ARG A 11 12.96 -13.10 -8.59
N TYR A 12 12.21 -12.65 -9.59
CA TYR A 12 11.07 -13.37 -10.16
C TYR A 12 11.21 -13.66 -11.65
N GLY A 13 12.33 -13.29 -12.27
CA GLY A 13 12.57 -13.49 -13.70
C GLY A 13 12.46 -14.95 -14.13
N ASP A 14 12.84 -15.87 -13.25
CA ASP A 14 12.80 -17.32 -13.50
C ASP A 14 11.38 -17.90 -13.53
N LEU A 15 10.36 -17.14 -13.09
CA LEU A 15 8.96 -17.53 -13.29
C LEU A 15 8.55 -17.43 -14.76
N LEU A 16 9.29 -16.69 -15.58
CA LEU A 16 9.00 -16.49 -16.99
C LEU A 16 9.90 -17.36 -17.86
N ASP A 17 9.34 -17.84 -18.98
CA ASP A 17 10.13 -18.56 -19.97
C ASP A 17 10.94 -17.59 -20.83
N GLN A 18 11.92 -18.09 -21.59
CA GLN A 18 12.71 -17.25 -22.52
C GLN A 18 11.85 -16.52 -23.56
N ASN A 19 10.69 -17.07 -23.91
CA ASN A 19 9.74 -16.47 -24.86
C ASN A 19 8.49 -15.97 -24.14
N VAL A 20 8.63 -14.84 -23.44
CA VAL A 20 7.56 -14.20 -22.68
C VAL A 20 6.40 -13.83 -23.61
N LYS A 21 5.23 -14.38 -23.33
CA LYS A 21 3.99 -14.03 -24.00
C LYS A 21 3.26 -12.95 -23.25
N GLN A 22 2.32 -12.31 -23.95
CA GLN A 22 1.54 -11.23 -23.36
C GLN A 22 0.68 -11.72 -22.18
N GLU A 23 0.16 -12.94 -22.26
CA GLU A 23 -0.64 -13.58 -21.22
C GLU A 23 0.15 -14.03 -19.98
N ASP A 24 1.49 -14.08 -20.05
CA ASP A 24 2.34 -14.47 -18.91
C ASP A 24 2.39 -13.36 -17.84
N VAL A 25 2.05 -12.12 -18.21
CA VAL A 25 2.09 -10.95 -17.33
C VAL A 25 0.76 -10.21 -17.37
N TYR A 26 0.11 -10.11 -16.20
CA TYR A 26 -1.08 -9.31 -16.03
C TYR A 26 -0.76 -7.98 -15.37
N VAL A 27 -1.39 -6.90 -15.82
CA VAL A 27 -1.17 -5.56 -15.26
C VAL A 27 -2.50 -4.87 -15.05
N LEU A 28 -2.81 -4.53 -13.79
CA LEU A 28 -3.92 -3.67 -13.43
C LEU A 28 -3.36 -2.38 -12.81
N SER A 29 -3.85 -1.23 -13.27
CA SER A 29 -3.49 0.07 -12.70
C SER A 29 -4.74 0.83 -12.31
N SER A 30 -4.65 1.67 -11.29
CA SER A 30 -5.62 2.75 -11.15
C SER A 30 -5.56 3.67 -12.38
N SER A 31 -6.69 4.30 -12.71
CA SER A 31 -6.85 5.18 -13.88
C SER A 31 -6.25 6.56 -13.65
N VAL A 32 -5.05 6.62 -13.06
CA VAL A 32 -4.34 7.85 -12.71
C VAL A 32 -3.01 7.86 -13.48
N PRO A 33 -2.64 8.96 -14.19
CA PRO A 33 -1.44 8.97 -15.03
C PRO A 33 -0.17 8.48 -14.32
N ARG A 34 0.06 8.93 -13.08
CA ARG A 34 1.27 8.56 -12.30
C ARG A 34 1.37 7.06 -12.01
N THR A 35 0.27 6.33 -11.87
CA THR A 35 0.29 4.89 -11.57
C THR A 35 0.49 4.08 -12.86
N ILE A 36 -0.12 4.51 -13.97
CA ILE A 36 0.10 3.93 -15.30
C ILE A 36 1.56 4.10 -15.72
N GLU A 37 2.10 5.32 -15.65
CA GLU A 37 3.50 5.61 -15.99
C GLU A 37 4.48 4.87 -15.06
N SER A 38 4.14 4.72 -13.78
CA SER A 38 4.95 3.98 -12.81
C SER A 38 5.10 2.52 -13.20
N VAL A 39 4.02 1.84 -13.60
CA VAL A 39 4.09 0.43 -13.99
C VAL A 39 4.72 0.26 -15.37
N GLN A 40 4.50 1.17 -16.31
CA GLN A 40 5.24 1.18 -17.58
C GLN A 40 6.75 1.29 -17.34
N CYS A 41 7.17 2.19 -16.45
CA CYS A 41 8.58 2.32 -16.06
C CYS A 41 9.10 1.08 -15.32
N LEU A 42 8.28 0.43 -14.49
CA LEU A 42 8.63 -0.82 -13.82
C LEU A 42 8.86 -1.92 -14.85
N LEU A 43 7.90 -2.15 -15.75
CA LEU A 43 7.98 -3.18 -16.81
C LEU A 43 9.17 -2.94 -17.72
N ARG A 44 9.45 -1.66 -18.07
CA ARG A 44 10.67 -1.33 -18.80
C ARG A 44 11.91 -1.78 -18.02
N GLY A 45 12.01 -1.50 -16.72
CA GLY A 45 13.13 -2.00 -15.92
C GLY A 45 13.18 -3.53 -15.79
N PHE A 46 12.03 -4.19 -15.81
CA PHE A 46 11.93 -5.64 -15.66
C PHE A 46 12.35 -6.38 -16.94
N PHE A 47 11.90 -5.91 -18.11
CA PHE A 47 12.10 -6.61 -19.38
C PHE A 47 13.24 -6.05 -20.24
N HIS A 48 13.71 -4.84 -19.95
CA HIS A 48 14.80 -4.21 -20.67
C HIS A 48 16.07 -4.22 -19.82
N ASP A 49 17.13 -4.79 -20.37
CA ASP A 49 18.47 -4.60 -19.83
C ASP A 49 19.13 -3.40 -20.51
N SER A 50 19.62 -2.44 -19.73
CA SER A 50 20.22 -1.21 -20.28
C SER A 50 21.63 -1.42 -20.83
N ASP A 51 22.25 -2.56 -20.54
CA ASP A 51 23.65 -2.84 -20.86
C ASP A 51 23.81 -3.64 -22.17
N ASP A 52 22.70 -4.12 -22.74
CA ASP A 52 22.72 -4.95 -23.95
C ASP A 52 22.49 -4.09 -25.21
N ASN A 53 23.53 -3.35 -25.61
CA ASN A 53 23.53 -2.50 -26.81
C ASN A 53 23.46 -3.30 -28.13
N GLU A 54 23.49 -4.64 -28.10
CA GLU A 54 23.70 -5.46 -29.30
C GLU A 54 22.58 -6.45 -29.63
N GLN A 55 21.58 -6.66 -28.77
CA GLN A 55 20.52 -7.63 -29.07
C GLN A 55 19.16 -6.96 -29.34
N ARG A 56 18.72 -7.08 -30.61
CA ARG A 56 17.38 -6.72 -31.10
C ARG A 56 16.32 -7.65 -30.53
N TYR A 57 16.16 -7.72 -29.21
CA TYR A 57 15.03 -8.41 -28.63
C TYR A 57 13.76 -7.60 -28.90
N THR A 58 12.72 -8.28 -29.40
CA THR A 58 11.37 -7.73 -29.41
C THR A 58 10.96 -7.51 -27.97
N ILE A 59 10.83 -6.25 -27.54
CA ILE A 59 10.36 -5.93 -26.20
C ILE A 59 8.91 -6.41 -26.11
N PRO A 60 8.58 -7.30 -25.14
CA PRO A 60 7.21 -7.76 -24.99
C PRO A 60 6.30 -6.57 -24.65
N GLN A 61 5.14 -6.53 -25.29
CA GLN A 61 4.11 -5.54 -25.01
C GLN A 61 3.07 -6.16 -24.10
N PHE A 62 2.60 -5.39 -23.12
CA PHE A 62 1.59 -5.83 -22.16
C PHE A 62 0.45 -4.82 -22.13
N TYR A 63 -0.77 -5.31 -21.92
CA TYR A 63 -1.91 -4.43 -21.67
C TYR A 63 -1.88 -3.97 -20.22
N VAL A 64 -1.95 -2.64 -20.03
CA VAL A 64 -2.23 -2.05 -18.73
C VAL A 64 -3.75 -1.91 -18.63
N HIS A 65 -4.37 -2.82 -17.87
CA HIS A 65 -5.80 -2.78 -17.62
C HIS A 65 -6.11 -1.67 -16.61
N THR A 66 -7.26 -1.02 -16.79
CA THR A 66 -7.80 0.01 -15.92
C THR A 66 -9.31 -0.12 -15.88
N TYR A 67 -9.94 0.23 -14.76
CA TYR A 67 -11.40 0.35 -14.69
C TYR A 67 -11.84 1.81 -14.77
N GLU A 68 -13.05 2.05 -15.29
CA GLU A 68 -13.65 3.39 -15.25
C GLU A 68 -13.82 3.89 -13.80
N HIS A 69 -14.24 2.99 -12.92
CA HIS A 69 -14.27 3.20 -11.48
C HIS A 69 -12.99 2.66 -10.82
N ASN A 70 -12.25 3.50 -10.11
CA ASN A 70 -10.97 3.11 -9.53
C ASN A 70 -11.15 2.17 -8.33
N VAL A 71 -10.88 0.87 -8.53
CA VAL A 71 -10.91 -0.14 -7.46
C VAL A 71 -9.60 -0.23 -6.69
N LEU A 72 -8.50 0.31 -7.22
CA LEU A 72 -7.17 0.22 -6.61
C LEU A 72 -6.83 1.45 -5.78
N ALA A 73 -7.81 2.27 -5.39
CA ALA A 73 -7.63 3.35 -4.41
C ALA A 73 -8.78 3.36 -3.41
N PRO A 74 -8.50 3.57 -2.11
CA PRO A 74 -9.53 3.91 -1.14
C PRO A 74 -10.38 5.09 -1.60
N MET A 75 -11.70 4.92 -1.56
CA MET A 75 -12.69 5.90 -2.01
C MET A 75 -13.33 6.59 -0.82
N HIS A 76 -12.88 7.81 -0.57
CA HIS A 76 -13.48 8.73 0.38
C HIS A 76 -13.19 10.18 -0.07
N PRO A 77 -13.92 11.18 0.45
CA PRO A 77 -13.65 12.58 0.12
C PRO A 77 -12.21 12.98 0.45
N GLN A 78 -11.63 13.90 -0.34
CA GLN A 78 -10.29 14.44 -0.10
C GLN A 78 -10.15 15.09 1.28
N GLN A 79 -11.26 15.65 1.79
CA GLN A 79 -11.35 16.27 3.11
C GLN A 79 -10.88 15.35 4.25
N VAL A 80 -11.03 14.03 4.10
CA VAL A 80 -10.54 13.05 5.08
C VAL A 80 -9.04 13.23 5.35
N PHE A 81 -8.21 13.48 4.33
CA PHE A 81 -6.76 13.69 4.52
C PHE A 81 -6.43 14.98 5.29
N ASN A 82 -7.37 15.92 5.37
CA ASN A 82 -7.21 17.13 6.17
C ASN A 82 -7.70 16.94 7.61
N GLU A 83 -8.47 15.89 7.88
CA GLU A 83 -9.25 15.72 9.10
C GLU A 83 -8.97 14.40 9.80
N ILE A 84 -7.94 13.64 9.42
CA ILE A 84 -7.65 12.32 9.99
C ILE A 84 -7.59 12.37 11.52
N GLU A 85 -6.86 13.35 12.08
CA GLU A 85 -6.74 13.55 13.53
C GLU A 85 -8.09 13.77 14.22
N LEU A 86 -9.04 14.45 13.56
CA LEU A 86 -10.40 14.62 14.06
C LEU A 86 -11.20 13.32 13.99
N ILE A 87 -11.06 12.59 12.88
CA ILE A 87 -11.78 11.32 12.65
C ILE A 87 -11.34 10.25 13.66
N VAL A 88 -10.05 10.22 14.01
CA VAL A 88 -9.48 9.26 14.97
C VAL A 88 -9.22 9.88 16.34
N HIS A 89 -9.92 10.97 16.69
CA HIS A 89 -9.62 11.76 17.89
C HIS A 89 -9.74 10.96 19.18
N ASP A 90 -10.70 10.04 19.28
CA ASP A 90 -10.83 9.13 20.41
C ASP A 90 -9.60 8.24 20.57
N ASP A 91 -8.96 7.81 19.48
CA ASP A 91 -7.70 7.07 19.56
C ASP A 91 -6.56 7.97 20.04
N VAL A 92 -6.53 9.24 19.63
CA VAL A 92 -5.53 10.21 20.11
C VAL A 92 -5.62 10.36 21.62
N LEU A 93 -6.84 10.46 22.16
CA LEU A 93 -7.07 10.60 23.60
C LEU A 93 -6.78 9.31 24.38
N ASN A 94 -7.14 8.15 23.82
CA ASN A 94 -7.13 6.88 24.56
C ASN A 94 -5.83 6.08 24.41
N LEU A 95 -5.11 6.23 23.30
CA LEU A 95 -3.97 5.37 22.96
C LEU A 95 -2.61 6.10 23.02
N ARG A 96 -2.61 7.43 23.07
CA ARG A 96 -1.38 8.22 23.23
C ARG A 96 -1.27 8.74 24.65
N SER A 97 -0.07 8.67 25.22
CA SER A 97 0.22 9.21 26.54
C SER A 97 0.07 10.73 26.58
N GLN A 98 -0.11 11.30 27.77
CA GLN A 98 -0.20 12.75 27.95
C GLN A 98 1.05 13.47 27.41
N GLU A 99 2.24 12.89 27.60
CA GLU A 99 3.50 13.43 27.10
C GLU A 99 3.52 13.51 25.57
N GLU A 100 3.05 12.46 24.88
CA GLU A 100 2.97 12.43 23.42
C GLU A 100 1.95 13.42 22.86
N GLN A 101 0.81 13.56 23.54
CA GLN A 101 -0.21 14.54 23.18
C GLN A 101 0.32 15.97 23.34
N ASP A 102 1.01 16.26 24.44
CA ASP A 102 1.59 17.58 24.70
C ASP A 102 2.74 17.89 23.73
N ALA A 103 3.57 16.91 23.40
CA ALA A 103 4.61 17.04 22.37
C ALA A 103 4.00 17.36 20.99
N THR A 104 2.92 16.66 20.63
CA THR A 104 2.21 16.87 19.35
C THR A 104 1.56 18.25 19.28
N LYS A 105 0.96 18.73 20.39
CA LYS A 105 0.41 20.10 20.48
C LYS A 105 1.50 21.16 20.31
N LYS A 106 2.65 21.00 20.97
CA LYS A 106 3.81 21.90 20.83
C LYS A 106 4.31 21.92 19.38
N LEU A 107 4.41 20.74 18.77
CA LEU A 107 4.79 20.61 17.36
C LEU A 107 3.79 21.33 16.44
N ALA A 108 2.48 21.15 16.65
CA ALA A 108 1.45 21.81 15.86
C ALA A 108 1.52 23.33 15.97
N LEU A 109 1.73 23.89 17.17
CA LEU A 109 1.90 25.33 17.39
C LEU A 109 3.13 25.86 16.65
N HIS A 110 4.27 25.17 16.78
CA HIS A 110 5.51 25.51 16.09
C HIS A 110 5.33 25.53 14.56
N LEU A 111 4.63 24.52 14.01
CA LEU A 111 4.35 24.45 12.58
C LEU A 111 3.42 25.55 12.09
N ARG A 112 2.40 25.90 12.88
CA ARG A 112 1.50 27.02 12.57
C ARG A 112 2.26 28.33 12.49
N GLU A 113 3.16 28.59 13.44
CA GLU A 113 4.01 29.78 13.44
C GLU A 113 4.93 29.82 12.23
N CYS A 114 5.68 28.73 11.96
CA CYS A 114 6.62 28.66 10.85
C CYS A 114 5.95 28.81 9.47
N LEU A 115 4.72 28.32 9.33
CA LEU A 115 4.02 28.23 8.04
C LEU A 115 2.94 29.32 7.88
N GLY A 116 2.72 30.14 8.90
CA GLY A 116 1.69 31.19 8.89
C GLY A 116 0.27 30.64 8.80
N ILE A 117 -0.01 29.48 9.43
CA ILE A 117 -1.33 28.84 9.40
C ILE A 117 -2.20 29.41 10.53
N PRO A 118 -3.33 30.07 10.22
CA PRO A 118 -4.24 30.63 11.22
C PRO A 118 -4.82 29.61 12.19
N ASP A 119 -5.08 30.02 13.44
CA ASP A 119 -5.61 29.15 14.51
C ASP A 119 -6.99 28.55 14.20
N ASP A 120 -7.80 29.23 13.38
CA ASP A 120 -9.13 28.77 12.96
C ASP A 120 -9.09 27.78 11.78
N GLN A 121 -7.91 27.53 11.21
CA GLN A 121 -7.72 26.53 10.16
C GLN A 121 -7.20 25.21 10.71
N LEU A 122 -7.65 24.10 10.13
CA LEU A 122 -7.16 22.77 10.46
C LEU A 122 -5.73 22.57 9.95
N LEU A 123 -4.90 21.93 10.78
CA LEU A 123 -3.54 21.56 10.42
C LEU A 123 -3.56 20.15 9.80
N SER A 124 -3.45 20.05 8.47
CA SER A 124 -3.38 18.75 7.80
C SER A 124 -1.98 18.16 7.92
N TRP A 125 -1.81 17.18 8.82
CA TRP A 125 -0.57 16.41 8.96
C TRP A 125 -0.16 15.71 7.67
N THR A 126 -1.13 15.18 6.92
CA THR A 126 -0.89 14.52 5.63
C THR A 126 -0.40 15.50 4.58
N ALA A 127 -1.00 16.68 4.45
CA ALA A 127 -0.56 17.69 3.49
C ALA A 127 0.85 18.21 3.82
N LEU A 128 1.16 18.38 5.12
CA LEU A 128 2.49 18.74 5.58
C LEU A 128 3.52 17.67 5.22
N ARG A 129 3.25 16.42 5.58
CA ARG A 129 4.12 15.28 5.29
C ARG A 129 4.37 15.14 3.79
N ASP A 130 3.31 15.17 2.97
CA ASP A 130 3.41 15.03 1.52
C ASP A 130 4.21 16.17 0.87
N THR A 131 3.93 17.42 1.29
CA THR A 131 4.65 18.60 0.80
C THR A 131 6.14 18.53 1.14
N LEU A 132 6.49 18.22 2.38
CA LEU A 132 7.90 18.13 2.82
C LEU A 132 8.62 16.94 2.16
N THR A 133 7.94 15.81 1.97
CA THR A 133 8.45 14.67 1.21
C THR A 133 8.81 15.08 -0.22
N CYS A 134 7.91 15.80 -0.89
CA CYS A 134 8.16 16.29 -2.26
C CYS A 134 9.34 17.26 -2.31
N ARG A 135 9.44 18.19 -1.35
CA ARG A 135 10.57 19.14 -1.28
C ARG A 135 11.90 18.41 -1.11
N GLN A 136 11.97 17.47 -0.17
CA GLN A 136 13.18 16.68 0.06
C GLN A 136 13.58 15.89 -1.19
N ALA A 137 12.63 15.24 -1.86
CA ALA A 137 12.88 14.45 -3.06
C ALA A 137 13.44 15.29 -4.23
N HIS A 138 13.12 16.58 -4.29
CA HIS A 138 13.58 17.51 -5.33
C HIS A 138 14.76 18.39 -4.89
N GLY A 139 15.35 18.13 -3.71
CA GLY A 139 16.46 18.92 -3.18
C GLY A 139 16.07 20.37 -2.84
N TRP A 140 14.79 20.63 -2.60
CA TRP A 140 14.31 21.94 -2.18
C TRP A 140 14.49 22.11 -0.66
N PRO A 141 14.87 23.31 -0.19
CA PRO A 141 15.03 23.55 1.24
C PRO A 141 13.70 23.40 1.97
N PHE A 142 13.70 22.96 3.22
CA PHE A 142 12.50 23.05 4.05
C PHE A 142 12.14 24.51 4.39
N PRO A 143 10.88 24.79 4.74
CA PRO A 143 10.49 26.11 5.25
C PRO A 143 11.35 26.54 6.44
N GLU A 144 11.51 27.84 6.63
CA GLU A 144 12.22 28.37 7.80
C GLU A 144 11.59 27.84 9.10
N GLY A 145 12.44 27.44 10.05
CA GLY A 145 11.99 26.83 11.30
C GLY A 145 11.57 25.35 11.19
N VAL A 146 11.54 24.75 10.00
CA VAL A 146 11.27 23.32 9.81
C VAL A 146 12.57 22.62 9.38
N ASP A 147 13.13 21.81 10.27
CA ASP A 147 14.31 21.00 9.98
C ASP A 147 13.94 19.52 9.73
N ARG A 148 14.95 18.69 9.49
CA ARG A 148 14.77 17.25 9.28
C ARG A 148 14.17 16.54 10.50
N LYS A 149 14.50 16.97 11.72
CA LYS A 149 13.99 16.35 12.95
C LYS A 149 12.50 16.66 13.13
N ILE A 150 12.07 17.85 12.75
CA ILE A 150 10.65 18.22 12.72
C ILE A 150 9.92 17.41 11.65
N PHE A 151 10.51 17.27 10.45
CA PHE A 151 9.93 16.44 9.40
C PHE A 151 9.76 14.97 9.84
N GLU A 152 10.75 14.38 10.52
CA GLU A 152 10.67 13.01 11.06
C GLU A 152 9.55 12.88 12.11
N GLN A 153 9.28 13.91 12.92
CA GLN A 153 8.15 13.91 13.86
C GLN A 153 6.80 14.01 13.15
N ILE A 154 6.70 14.83 12.10
CA ILE A 154 5.50 14.92 11.25
C ILE A 154 5.22 13.57 10.58
N GLU A 155 6.25 12.95 9.99
CA GLU A 155 6.13 11.66 9.31
C GLU A 155 5.68 10.56 10.30
N ALA A 156 6.28 10.51 11.49
CA ALA A 156 5.89 9.55 12.53
C ALA A 156 4.43 9.73 12.96
N TYR A 157 3.99 10.97 13.20
CA TYR A 157 2.62 11.20 13.65
C TYR A 157 1.59 10.96 12.55
N ASP A 158 1.84 11.43 11.33
CA ASP A 158 0.95 11.19 10.20
C ASP A 158 0.87 9.69 9.83
N THR A 159 1.98 8.95 9.98
CA THR A 159 1.98 7.48 9.87
C THR A 159 1.03 6.86 10.88
N TRP A 160 1.12 7.25 12.14
CA TRP A 160 0.24 6.76 13.20
C TRP A 160 -1.23 7.06 12.90
N LEU A 161 -1.54 8.29 12.46
CA LEU A 161 -2.89 8.71 12.07
C LEU A 161 -3.46 7.87 10.93
N TRP A 162 -2.69 7.66 9.86
CA TRP A 162 -3.10 6.83 8.73
C TRP A 162 -3.36 5.38 9.13
N GLN A 163 -2.51 4.80 9.98
CA GLN A 163 -2.72 3.45 10.49
C GLN A 163 -4.00 3.37 11.34
N ARG A 164 -4.24 4.33 12.24
CA ARG A 164 -5.50 4.37 12.99
C ARG A 164 -6.72 4.44 12.07
N LEU A 165 -6.66 5.30 11.04
CA LEU A 165 -7.77 5.49 10.11
C LEU A 165 -8.08 4.23 9.31
N TYR A 166 -7.08 3.64 8.65
CA TYR A 166 -7.28 2.48 7.76
C TYR A 166 -7.34 1.14 8.50
N HIS A 167 -6.95 1.07 9.78
CA HIS A 167 -7.17 -0.13 10.60
C HIS A 167 -8.55 -0.15 11.28
N ARG A 168 -9.30 0.96 11.26
CA ARG A 168 -10.72 0.95 11.62
C ARG A 168 -11.50 0.18 10.55
N LYS A 169 -11.99 -1.00 10.93
CA LYS A 169 -12.63 -1.94 10.00
C LYS A 169 -13.81 -1.31 9.25
N ASP A 170 -14.65 -0.54 9.94
CA ASP A 170 -15.81 0.16 9.37
C ASP A 170 -15.39 1.22 8.32
N PHE A 171 -14.42 2.06 8.65
CA PHE A 171 -13.89 3.07 7.73
C PHE A 171 -13.24 2.40 6.51
N CYS A 172 -12.33 1.45 6.75
CA CYS A 172 -11.57 0.79 5.69
C CYS A 172 -12.48 -0.05 4.79
N TYR A 173 -13.48 -0.75 5.35
CA TYR A 173 -14.48 -1.47 4.58
C TYR A 173 -15.29 -0.52 3.69
N GLY A 174 -15.77 0.59 4.26
CA GLY A 174 -16.49 1.61 3.50
C GLY A 174 -15.67 2.20 2.35
N ALA A 175 -14.38 2.46 2.58
CA ALA A 175 -13.50 3.09 1.61
C ALA A 175 -12.88 2.13 0.58
N PHE A 176 -12.59 0.87 0.94
CA PHE A 176 -11.68 0.03 0.14
C PHE A 176 -12.08 -1.45 0.01
N LYS A 177 -13.33 -1.83 0.34
CA LYS A 177 -13.82 -3.21 0.13
C LYS A 177 -13.64 -3.72 -1.30
N ASP A 178 -13.83 -2.88 -2.31
CA ASP A 178 -13.76 -3.31 -3.71
C ASP A 178 -12.30 -3.59 -4.13
N GLY A 179 -11.34 -2.83 -3.60
CA GLY A 179 -9.91 -3.10 -3.81
C GLY A 179 -9.43 -4.37 -3.11
N VAL A 180 -9.87 -4.60 -1.87
CA VAL A 180 -9.57 -5.86 -1.16
C VAL A 180 -10.21 -7.05 -1.89
N LYS A 181 -11.45 -6.89 -2.35
CA LYS A 181 -12.15 -7.91 -3.15
C LYS A 181 -11.42 -8.18 -4.47
N GLU A 182 -10.93 -7.16 -5.17
CA GLU A 182 -10.19 -7.31 -6.42
C GLU A 182 -8.93 -8.16 -6.20
N VAL A 183 -8.10 -7.79 -5.21
CA VAL A 183 -6.87 -8.53 -4.89
C VAL A 183 -7.18 -9.96 -4.47
N TYR A 184 -8.11 -10.15 -3.52
CA TYR A 184 -8.49 -11.49 -3.06
C TYR A 184 -9.03 -12.36 -4.20
N SER A 185 -9.96 -11.85 -5.01
CA SER A 185 -10.54 -12.61 -6.12
C SER A 185 -9.49 -13.00 -7.15
N PHE A 186 -8.52 -12.10 -7.40
CA PHE A 186 -7.40 -12.38 -8.30
C PHE A 186 -6.50 -13.49 -7.78
N VAL A 187 -6.03 -13.40 -6.53
CA VAL A 187 -5.19 -14.45 -5.91
C VAL A 187 -5.95 -15.78 -5.87
N LYS A 188 -7.25 -15.76 -5.55
CA LYS A 188 -8.10 -16.94 -5.58
C LYS A 188 -8.20 -17.55 -6.98
N ALA A 189 -8.34 -16.74 -8.02
CA ALA A 189 -8.36 -17.23 -9.40
C ALA A 189 -7.03 -17.89 -9.81
N VAL A 190 -5.89 -17.42 -9.29
CA VAL A 190 -4.58 -18.07 -9.48
C VAL A 190 -4.57 -19.46 -8.83
N VAL A 191 -4.98 -19.57 -7.57
CA VAL A 191 -5.06 -20.85 -6.83
C VAL A 191 -6.04 -21.84 -7.48
N GLU A 192 -7.16 -21.34 -8.01
CA GLU A 192 -8.15 -22.14 -8.73
C GLU A 192 -7.72 -22.47 -10.18
N LYS A 193 -6.51 -22.09 -10.59
CA LYS A 193 -5.96 -22.27 -11.95
C LYS A 193 -6.87 -21.67 -13.05
N LYS A 194 -7.62 -20.62 -12.69
CA LYS A 194 -8.49 -19.85 -13.61
C LYS A 194 -7.77 -18.66 -14.24
N HIS A 195 -6.59 -18.32 -13.73
CA HIS A 195 -5.72 -17.30 -14.29
C HIS A 195 -4.40 -17.92 -14.74
N THR A 196 -3.88 -17.47 -15.90
CA THR A 196 -2.69 -18.07 -16.52
C THR A 196 -1.42 -17.23 -16.37
N ALA A 197 -1.53 -15.97 -15.96
CA ALA A 197 -0.34 -15.13 -15.80
C ALA A 197 0.53 -15.64 -14.65
N LYS A 198 1.83 -15.67 -14.93
CA LYS A 198 2.88 -16.10 -14.00
C LYS A 198 3.32 -14.94 -13.10
N LEU A 199 3.20 -13.70 -13.61
CA LEU A 199 3.47 -12.48 -12.87
C LEU A 199 2.34 -11.48 -13.03
N SER A 200 2.02 -10.75 -11.96
CA SER A 200 0.94 -9.78 -11.96
C SER A 200 1.33 -8.51 -11.22
N PHE A 201 1.09 -7.35 -11.84
CA PHE A 201 1.42 -6.04 -11.27
C PHE A 201 0.16 -5.22 -11.04
N PHE A 202 -0.04 -4.79 -9.79
CA PHE A 202 -1.14 -3.93 -9.37
C PHE A 202 -0.57 -2.56 -9.02
N SER A 203 -0.71 -1.59 -9.92
CA SER A 203 -0.17 -0.24 -9.75
C SER A 203 -1.18 0.69 -9.09
N ALA A 204 -0.90 1.04 -7.84
CA ALA A 204 -1.87 1.67 -6.95
C ALA A 204 -1.26 2.87 -6.19
N HIS A 205 -1.78 3.17 -5.00
CA HIS A 205 -1.40 4.31 -4.18
C HIS A 205 -0.87 3.84 -2.82
N ASP A 206 -0.25 4.77 -2.08
CA ASP A 206 0.22 4.53 -0.71
C ASP A 206 -0.94 4.14 0.21
N ASN A 207 -2.07 4.85 0.15
CA ASN A 207 -3.25 4.50 0.93
C ASN A 207 -3.84 3.14 0.56
N SER A 208 -3.71 2.71 -0.71
CA SER A 208 -4.10 1.35 -1.13
C SER A 208 -3.29 0.29 -0.41
N ILE A 209 -1.98 0.48 -0.28
CA ILE A 209 -1.10 -0.46 0.44
C ILE A 209 -1.45 -0.45 1.93
N VAL A 210 -1.60 0.72 2.56
CA VAL A 210 -1.95 0.82 3.99
C VAL A 210 -3.30 0.15 4.28
N ALA A 211 -4.32 0.43 3.47
CA ALA A 211 -5.63 -0.17 3.60
C ALA A 211 -5.61 -1.69 3.37
N LEU A 212 -4.89 -2.17 2.35
CA LEU A 212 -4.78 -3.60 2.05
C LEU A 212 -4.04 -4.37 3.15
N VAL A 213 -2.95 -3.80 3.67
CA VAL A 213 -2.19 -4.35 4.80
C VAL A 213 -3.09 -4.45 6.04
N GLY A 214 -3.86 -3.41 6.35
CA GLY A 214 -4.79 -3.43 7.48
C GLY A 214 -5.92 -4.45 7.30
N ALA A 215 -6.54 -4.48 6.11
CA ALA A 215 -7.65 -5.37 5.79
C ALA A 215 -7.25 -6.86 5.82
N LEU A 216 -6.08 -7.18 5.27
CA LEU A 216 -5.54 -8.55 5.24
C LEU A 216 -4.70 -8.88 6.48
N GLN A 217 -4.61 -7.95 7.44
CA GLN A 217 -3.86 -8.10 8.70
C GLN A 217 -2.41 -8.55 8.47
N ILE A 218 -1.72 -7.89 7.54
CA ILE A 218 -0.30 -8.14 7.22
C ILE A 218 0.57 -7.34 8.21
N GLU A 219 1.52 -8.00 8.86
CA GLU A 219 2.34 -7.42 9.92
C GLU A 219 3.58 -6.71 9.37
N VAL A 220 3.40 -5.48 8.87
CA VAL A 220 4.49 -4.66 8.27
C VAL A 220 5.10 -3.62 9.22
N GLY A 221 4.63 -3.55 10.47
CA GLY A 221 5.05 -2.53 11.45
C GLY A 221 4.47 -1.14 11.21
N SER A 222 4.97 -0.14 11.94
CA SER A 222 4.51 1.26 11.83
C SER A 222 5.31 2.03 10.78
N GLN A 223 4.83 2.02 9.53
CA GLN A 223 5.46 2.76 8.43
C GLN A 223 4.45 3.11 7.34
N LEU A 224 4.67 4.26 6.71
CA LEU A 224 3.99 4.63 5.47
C LEU A 224 4.78 4.15 4.24
N PRO A 225 4.09 3.71 3.18
CA PRO A 225 4.73 3.37 1.92
C PRO A 225 5.49 4.57 1.33
N LYS A 226 6.75 4.36 0.97
CA LYS A 226 7.57 5.34 0.23
C LYS A 226 7.31 5.19 -1.27
N TYR A 227 7.84 6.12 -2.07
CA TYR A 227 7.75 6.00 -3.52
C TYR A 227 8.33 4.68 -4.02
N GLY A 228 7.50 3.93 -4.75
CA GLY A 228 7.87 2.64 -5.33
C GLY A 228 7.85 1.48 -4.35
N THR A 229 7.26 1.65 -3.16
CA THR A 229 7.02 0.54 -2.24
C THR A 229 6.19 -0.56 -2.89
N THR A 230 6.58 -1.80 -2.61
CA THR A 230 5.98 -3.00 -3.18
C THR A 230 5.55 -3.93 -2.06
N LEU A 231 4.30 -4.39 -2.11
CA LEU A 231 3.80 -5.53 -1.37
C LEU A 231 3.61 -6.68 -2.37
N ALA A 232 4.39 -7.76 -2.22
CA ALA A 232 4.24 -8.96 -3.03
C ALA A 232 3.46 -10.03 -2.26
N LEU A 233 2.58 -10.74 -2.96
CA LEU A 233 1.89 -11.93 -2.47
C LEU A 233 2.38 -13.12 -3.30
N GLU A 234 3.34 -13.86 -2.76
CA GLU A 234 3.98 -15.00 -3.43
C GLU A 234 3.11 -16.24 -3.18
N VAL A 235 2.57 -16.87 -4.24
CA VAL A 235 1.73 -18.07 -4.16
C VAL A 235 2.56 -19.30 -4.51
N TYR A 236 2.48 -20.34 -3.67
CA TYR A 236 3.21 -21.59 -3.82
C TYR A 236 2.22 -22.76 -3.86
N GLU A 237 2.49 -23.77 -4.70
CA GLU A 237 1.80 -25.05 -4.74
C GLU A 237 2.78 -26.14 -4.27
N ASP A 238 2.40 -26.94 -3.28
CA ASP A 238 3.14 -28.15 -2.91
C ASP A 238 2.85 -29.23 -3.95
N GLU A 239 3.86 -29.60 -4.74
CA GLU A 239 3.72 -30.59 -5.82
C GLU A 239 3.30 -31.99 -5.34
N THR A 240 3.52 -32.32 -4.06
CA THR A 240 3.17 -33.63 -3.49
C THR A 240 1.71 -33.66 -3.02
N THR A 241 1.27 -32.60 -2.34
CA THR A 241 -0.06 -32.56 -1.72
C THR A 241 -1.10 -31.80 -2.54
N GLY A 242 -0.66 -30.95 -3.48
CA GLY A 242 -1.51 -30.00 -4.20
C GLY A 242 -2.01 -28.84 -3.33
N ASN A 243 -1.48 -28.69 -2.11
CA ASN A 243 -1.88 -27.62 -1.21
C ASN A 243 -1.23 -26.28 -1.61
N TYR A 244 -1.97 -25.20 -1.42
CA TYR A 244 -1.48 -23.86 -1.69
C TYR A 244 -1.10 -23.09 -0.44
N PHE A 245 -0.02 -22.32 -0.59
CA PHE A 245 0.53 -21.44 0.43
C PHE A 245 0.75 -20.06 -0.14
N ILE A 246 0.79 -19.05 0.73
CA ILE A 246 0.98 -17.66 0.37
C ILE A 246 1.92 -16.98 1.35
N THR A 247 2.92 -16.27 0.81
CA THR A 247 3.89 -15.51 1.59
C THR A 247 3.78 -14.03 1.22
N PRO A 248 3.43 -13.15 2.18
CA PRO A 248 3.46 -11.72 1.95
C PRO A 248 4.89 -11.19 2.14
N ARG A 249 5.29 -10.28 1.27
CA ARG A 249 6.59 -9.62 1.33
C ARG A 249 6.41 -8.12 1.19
N TYR A 250 6.86 -7.38 2.19
CA TYR A 250 6.88 -5.92 2.13
C TYR A 250 8.30 -5.47 1.78
N GLU A 251 8.44 -4.82 0.62
CA GLU A 251 9.74 -4.56 -0.02
C GLU A 251 10.51 -5.87 -0.26
N ASN A 252 11.59 -6.11 0.49
CA ASN A 252 12.41 -7.32 0.39
C ASN A 252 12.19 -8.28 1.56
N GLU A 253 11.47 -7.86 2.60
CA GLU A 253 11.34 -8.59 3.85
C GLU A 253 10.11 -9.49 3.82
N VAL A 254 10.29 -10.76 4.21
CA VAL A 254 9.13 -11.64 4.48
C VAL A 254 8.42 -11.09 5.70
N VAL A 255 7.11 -10.89 5.57
CA VAL A 255 6.25 -10.49 6.67
C VAL A 255 5.21 -11.58 6.91
N SER A 256 4.49 -11.47 8.03
CA SER A 256 3.53 -12.49 8.46
C SER A 256 2.10 -11.96 8.33
N PHE A 257 1.14 -12.88 8.25
CA PHE A 257 -0.25 -12.55 8.51
C PHE A 257 -0.54 -12.69 10.01
N ALA A 258 -1.41 -11.85 10.56
CA ALA A 258 -1.85 -11.99 11.94
C ALA A 258 -2.40 -13.39 12.19
N GLY A 259 -2.00 -13.99 13.31
CA GLY A 259 -2.35 -15.37 13.66
C GLY A 259 -1.52 -16.46 12.94
N HIS A 260 -0.59 -16.10 12.05
CA HIS A 260 0.32 -17.03 11.39
C HIS A 260 1.73 -16.43 11.25
N THR A 261 2.53 -16.53 12.32
CA THR A 261 3.87 -15.90 12.42
C THR A 261 5.03 -16.88 12.51
N HIS A 262 4.75 -18.18 12.57
CA HIS A 262 5.74 -19.23 12.83
C HIS A 262 6.38 -19.81 11.57
N ASP A 263 5.76 -19.59 10.40
CA ASP A 263 6.21 -20.11 9.11
C ASP A 263 5.97 -19.05 8.01
N PRO A 264 6.93 -18.80 7.10
CA PRO A 264 6.71 -17.94 5.94
C PRO A 264 5.66 -18.49 4.95
N LEU A 265 5.45 -19.81 4.89
CA LEU A 265 4.47 -20.45 4.01
C LEU A 265 3.11 -20.55 4.73
N CYS A 266 2.35 -19.47 4.68
CA CYS A 266 1.01 -19.44 5.27
C CYS A 266 0.02 -20.25 4.41
N PRO A 267 -0.77 -21.18 4.97
CA PRO A 267 -1.81 -21.88 4.21
C PRO A 267 -2.77 -20.88 3.55
N PHE A 268 -3.09 -21.09 2.26
CA PHE A 268 -3.97 -20.19 1.52
C PHE A 268 -5.34 -19.99 2.20
N SER A 269 -5.86 -21.02 2.88
CA SER A 269 -7.11 -20.94 3.65
C SER A 269 -7.06 -19.92 4.79
N HIS A 270 -5.89 -19.67 5.38
CA HIS A 270 -5.72 -18.63 6.41
C HIS A 270 -5.85 -17.24 5.79
N PHE A 271 -5.14 -16.97 4.70
CA PHE A 271 -5.28 -15.73 3.93
C PHE A 271 -6.74 -15.50 3.47
N GLU A 272 -7.37 -16.54 2.92
CA GLU A 272 -8.78 -16.49 2.50
C GLU A 272 -9.69 -16.15 3.68
N SER A 273 -9.44 -16.71 4.86
CA SER A 273 -10.23 -16.38 6.06
C SER A 273 -10.13 -14.91 6.47
N LEU A 274 -8.93 -14.30 6.37
CA LEU A 274 -8.72 -12.88 6.70
C LEU A 274 -9.40 -11.97 5.69
N ALA A 275 -9.27 -12.28 4.39
CA ALA A 275 -9.96 -11.55 3.33
C ALA A 275 -11.48 -11.63 3.49
N LEU A 276 -12.03 -12.81 3.79
CA LEU A 276 -13.47 -13.00 3.99
C LEU A 276 -13.99 -12.36 5.30
N ASP A 277 -13.21 -12.36 6.39
CA ASP A 277 -13.59 -11.64 7.63
C ASP A 277 -13.74 -10.14 7.35
N PHE A 278 -12.87 -9.57 6.52
CA PHE A 278 -12.98 -8.18 6.11
C PHE A 278 -14.15 -7.93 5.15
N LEU A 279 -14.34 -8.78 4.13
CA LEU A 279 -15.35 -8.59 3.08
C LEU A 279 -16.77 -8.96 3.51
N HIS A 280 -16.91 -9.78 4.55
CA HIS A 280 -18.17 -10.15 5.16
C HIS A 280 -18.14 -9.76 6.63
N PRO A 281 -18.10 -8.44 6.94
CA PRO A 281 -18.15 -8.01 8.32
C PRO A 281 -19.44 -8.59 8.91
N LYS A 282 -19.30 -9.40 9.96
CA LYS A 282 -20.46 -9.88 10.71
C LYS A 282 -21.28 -8.65 11.02
N GLU A 283 -22.56 -8.66 10.65
CA GLU A 283 -23.50 -7.62 11.10
C GLU A 283 -23.24 -7.49 12.60
N THR A 284 -22.64 -6.36 12.98
CA THR A 284 -22.58 -6.02 14.38
C THR A 284 -24.04 -5.79 14.68
N LEU A 285 -24.71 -6.79 15.24
CA LEU A 285 -26.02 -6.63 15.84
C LEU A 285 -25.88 -5.36 16.66
N SER A 286 -26.50 -4.29 16.17
CA SER A 286 -26.68 -3.05 16.88
C SER A 286 -27.61 -3.39 18.03
N ILE A 287 -27.06 -4.07 19.03
CA ILE A 287 -27.65 -4.25 20.34
C ILE A 287 -27.39 -2.93 21.03
N GLU A 288 -28.51 -2.23 21.22
CA GLU A 288 -28.73 -1.13 22.16
C GLU A 288 -28.25 0.27 21.72
N ALA A 289 -28.99 1.36 21.97
CA ALA A 289 -30.27 1.50 22.66
C ALA A 289 -30.83 2.92 22.51
N ARG A 290 -32.16 3.00 22.60
CA ARG A 290 -33.00 4.06 23.20
C ARG A 290 -32.93 5.49 22.67
#